data_AF-A0AAV9EXA9-F1
#
_entry.id   AF-A0AAV9EXA9-F1
#
_cell.length_a   1.000
_cell.length_b   1.000
_cell.length_c   1.000
_cell.angle_alpha   90.00
_cell.angle_beta   90.00
_cell.angle_gamma   90.00
#
_symmetry.space_group_name_H-M   'P 1'
#
loop_
_entity.id
_entity.type
_entity.pdbx_description
1 polymer ?
#
loop_
_entity_poly.entity_id
_entity_poly.type
_entity_poly.pdbx_seq_one_letter_code
_entity_poly.pdbx_strand_id
1 'polypeptide(L)'
;MRVGCGVISRVPSAAPALLSRRAAAASPTRCSYASPSSPPLTTSTSSDHISFIKHVAATNPPEHLQYLLNIFRTRGENILSPGAKQGFVPLVIPLSESKSGTVTALLRWPTAPPGMEMPVVEVHQHGVWLMAKNVDQYIHRILVEEDAGFFQESSGRLYDASPGAGEKLYRIGDFVESQIKDVDIYLLKKVGLFPDVIERKVARHLENGDHVSALVTGEFYTRGHFPGFGRPFAFNAEVLLKVGRNPEAKDAARGALKSPWWTLGCKYQQVAEIAQWDDEQIEYIKEKVTEEGKQEDLKKGKEPMQVALDEAAFLLDLASVEANWDDTVERIAECFGEAGMHDIAKFVLYKD
;
A
#
# COMPACT_ATOMS: atom_id res chain seq x y z
N MET A 1 31.22 -54.54 19.65
CA MET A 1 32.15 -55.30 20.52
C MET A 1 32.96 -56.28 19.67
N ARG A 2 34.27 -56.45 19.98
CA ARG A 2 35.42 -57.00 19.19
C ARG A 2 35.91 -56.01 18.10
N VAL A 3 37.02 -55.28 18.19
CA VAL A 3 38.42 -55.41 18.69
C VAL A 3 39.40 -56.10 17.73
N GLY A 4 40.37 -55.29 17.26
CA GLY A 4 41.76 -55.64 16.93
C GLY A 4 42.06 -55.96 15.45
N CYS A 5 43.19 -55.60 14.83
CA CYS A 5 44.42 -54.92 15.24
C CYS A 5 45.28 -54.69 13.96
N GLY A 6 46.19 -53.71 13.93
CA GLY A 6 47.27 -53.65 12.92
C GLY A 6 47.86 -52.26 12.68
N VAL A 7 49.05 -52.02 13.23
CA VAL A 7 49.82 -50.74 13.23
C VAL A 7 51.16 -50.96 12.49
N ILE A 8 51.84 -49.84 12.14
CA ILE A 8 53.32 -49.59 12.06
C ILE A 8 53.83 -49.31 10.63
N SER A 9 54.03 -48.03 10.25
CA SER A 9 55.28 -47.21 10.24
C SER A 9 56.17 -47.41 8.98
N ARG A 10 56.98 -46.49 8.42
CA ARG A 10 57.76 -45.35 8.92
C ARG A 10 58.34 -44.54 7.74
N VAL A 11 58.65 -43.26 7.97
CA VAL A 11 59.43 -42.31 7.12
C VAL A 11 60.96 -42.57 7.26
N PRO A 12 61.84 -42.09 6.37
CA PRO A 12 62.65 -40.85 6.61
C PRO A 12 62.97 -40.02 5.32
N SER A 13 62.97 -38.67 5.35
CA SER A 13 64.08 -37.72 5.61
C SER A 13 65.01 -37.38 4.41
N ALA A 14 65.14 -36.09 4.06
CA ALA A 14 66.41 -35.32 4.09
C ALA A 14 66.34 -34.01 3.25
N ALA A 15 66.84 -32.92 3.83
CA ALA A 15 67.20 -31.65 3.17
C ALA A 15 68.70 -31.65 2.80
N PRO A 16 69.16 -30.68 1.97
CA PRO A 16 70.15 -29.73 2.48
C PRO A 16 70.04 -28.29 1.92
N ALA A 17 70.89 -27.40 2.43
CA ALA A 17 70.81 -25.94 2.37
C ALA A 17 71.92 -25.25 1.54
N LEU A 18 71.68 -23.95 1.30
CA LEU A 18 72.61 -22.81 1.02
C LEU A 18 73.21 -22.63 -0.39
N LEU A 19 72.89 -21.48 -1.03
CA LEU A 19 73.79 -20.30 -1.13
C LEU A 19 73.12 -19.09 -1.81
N SER A 20 73.67 -17.92 -1.48
CA SER A 20 73.15 -16.55 -1.58
C SER A 20 73.32 -15.89 -2.96
N ARG A 21 72.46 -14.90 -3.30
CA ARG A 21 72.87 -13.66 -4.00
C ARG A 21 71.83 -12.54 -3.88
N ARG A 22 72.27 -11.39 -3.36
CA ARG A 22 71.62 -10.07 -3.40
C ARG A 22 71.63 -9.49 -4.83
N ALA A 23 70.57 -8.82 -5.21
CA ALA A 23 70.62 -7.57 -5.99
C ALA A 23 69.36 -6.74 -5.69
N ALA A 24 69.57 -5.44 -5.52
CA ALA A 24 68.57 -4.45 -5.11
C ALA A 24 68.02 -3.66 -6.31
N ALA A 25 66.92 -2.94 -6.03
CA ALA A 25 66.34 -1.79 -6.72
C ALA A 25 65.33 -2.06 -7.86
N ALA A 26 64.04 -1.75 -7.61
CA ALA A 26 63.33 -0.58 -8.17
C ALA A 26 61.84 -0.59 -7.76
N SER A 27 61.33 0.58 -7.36
CA SER A 27 59.95 0.87 -6.96
C SER A 27 58.99 1.01 -8.18
N PRO A 28 57.66 1.09 -7.98
CA PRO A 28 56.67 0.57 -8.93
C PRO A 28 56.17 1.61 -9.95
N THR A 29 55.82 1.16 -11.15
CA THR A 29 55.05 1.94 -12.13
C THR A 29 53.60 1.44 -12.15
N ARG A 30 52.72 2.34 -11.73
CA ARG A 30 51.26 2.22 -11.62
C ARG A 30 50.65 2.06 -13.02
N CYS A 31 50.07 0.88 -13.32
CA CYS A 31 49.22 0.70 -14.50
C CYS A 31 47.75 0.76 -14.07
N SER A 32 47.10 1.86 -14.40
CA SER A 32 45.67 2.09 -14.23
C SER A 32 44.90 1.31 -15.30
N TYR A 33 44.24 0.21 -14.92
CA TYR A 33 43.21 -0.39 -15.76
C TYR A 33 41.89 0.32 -15.48
N ALA A 34 41.42 1.09 -16.48
CA ALA A 34 40.09 1.66 -16.50
C ALA A 34 39.07 0.51 -16.56
N SER A 35 38.22 0.42 -15.54
CA SER A 35 36.99 -0.38 -15.61
C SER A 35 35.95 0.41 -16.42
N PRO A 36 35.15 -0.26 -17.28
CA PRO A 36 34.06 0.42 -17.97
C PRO A 36 33.01 0.79 -16.91
N SER A 37 32.81 2.07 -16.70
CA SER A 37 31.74 2.60 -15.86
C SER A 37 30.40 2.23 -16.49
N SER A 38 29.66 1.34 -15.84
CA SER A 38 28.21 1.24 -16.03
C SER A 38 27.60 2.63 -15.78
N PRO A 39 26.65 3.09 -16.61
CA PRO A 39 25.99 4.37 -16.37
C PRO A 39 25.18 4.27 -15.06
N PRO A 40 25.12 5.34 -14.25
CA PRO A 40 24.28 5.35 -13.05
C PRO A 40 22.81 5.35 -13.51
N LEU A 41 22.09 4.25 -13.28
CA LEU A 41 20.65 4.22 -13.51
C LEU A 41 19.90 4.90 -12.34
N THR A 42 19.07 5.89 -12.71
CA THR A 42 17.78 6.23 -12.09
C THR A 42 17.77 6.83 -10.67
N THR A 43 18.38 8.00 -10.45
CA THR A 43 18.11 8.85 -9.27
C THR A 43 17.00 9.90 -9.48
N SER A 44 16.60 10.18 -10.73
CA SER A 44 15.66 11.28 -11.02
C SER A 44 14.23 11.00 -10.55
N THR A 45 13.65 9.86 -10.91
CA THR A 45 12.21 9.59 -10.68
C THR A 45 11.84 9.42 -9.20
N SER A 46 12.74 8.89 -8.36
CA SER A 46 12.51 8.86 -6.90
C SER A 46 12.61 10.25 -6.26
N SER A 47 13.51 11.10 -6.79
CA SER A 47 13.62 12.48 -6.34
C SER A 47 12.36 13.29 -6.66
N ASP A 48 11.73 13.01 -7.80
CA ASP A 48 10.51 13.71 -8.23
C ASP A 48 9.33 13.42 -7.27
N HIS A 49 9.12 12.16 -6.90
CA HIS A 49 8.08 11.78 -5.93
C HIS A 49 8.30 12.41 -4.55
N ILE A 50 9.54 12.35 -4.04
CA ILE A 50 9.87 12.94 -2.74
C ILE A 50 9.66 14.46 -2.75
N SER A 51 10.11 15.13 -3.82
CA SER A 51 9.92 16.57 -4.02
C SER A 51 8.45 16.93 -4.09
N PHE A 52 7.68 16.20 -4.89
CA PHE A 52 6.24 16.38 -5.05
C PHE A 52 5.51 16.24 -3.71
N ILE A 53 5.79 15.18 -2.95
CA ILE A 53 5.13 14.96 -1.66
C ILE A 53 5.42 16.11 -0.69
N LYS A 54 6.66 16.58 -0.65
CA LYS A 54 7.08 17.65 0.24
C LYS A 54 6.53 19.03 -0.15
N HIS A 55 6.51 19.34 -1.44
CA HIS A 55 6.29 20.70 -1.93
C HIS A 55 4.91 20.93 -2.58
N VAL A 56 4.27 19.87 -3.07
CA VAL A 56 2.92 19.91 -3.64
C VAL A 56 1.95 19.26 -2.67
N ALA A 57 2.24 18.02 -2.24
CA ALA A 57 1.42 17.31 -1.27
C ALA A 57 1.64 17.77 0.19
N ALA A 58 2.42 18.82 0.42
CA ALA A 58 2.71 19.47 1.70
C ALA A 58 2.67 18.54 2.92
N THR A 59 3.35 17.40 2.82
CA THR A 59 3.41 16.37 3.86
C THR A 59 4.79 15.72 3.88
N ASN A 60 5.03 14.84 4.85
CA ASN A 60 6.30 14.16 4.99
C ASN A 60 6.38 12.96 4.02
N PRO A 61 7.41 12.91 3.15
CA PRO A 61 7.67 11.73 2.33
C PRO A 61 7.95 10.49 3.19
N PRO A 62 7.39 9.30 2.84
CA PRO A 62 7.72 8.06 3.54
C PRO A 62 9.21 7.72 3.43
N GLU A 63 9.82 7.27 4.53
CA GLU A 63 11.28 7.03 4.64
C GLU A 63 11.79 6.10 3.51
N HIS A 64 11.07 5.02 3.26
CA HIS A 64 11.49 3.97 2.32
C HIS A 64 10.82 4.05 0.94
N LEU A 65 10.21 5.18 0.57
CA LEU A 65 9.50 5.34 -0.71
C LEU A 65 10.38 5.01 -1.92
N GLN A 66 11.65 5.43 -1.89
CA GLN A 66 12.59 5.14 -2.98
C GLN A 66 12.79 3.62 -3.21
N TYR A 67 12.75 2.81 -2.15
CA TYR A 67 12.91 1.36 -2.24
C TYR A 67 11.65 0.73 -2.82
N LEU A 68 10.47 1.22 -2.46
CA LEU A 68 9.22 0.77 -3.06
C LEU A 68 9.20 1.03 -4.59
N LEU A 69 9.62 2.23 -5.02
CA LEU A 69 9.73 2.54 -6.45
C LEU A 69 10.74 1.63 -7.18
N ASN A 70 11.86 1.29 -6.54
CA ASN A 70 12.83 0.34 -7.11
C ASN A 70 12.24 -1.08 -7.23
N ILE A 71 11.46 -1.52 -6.23
CA ILE A 71 10.75 -2.81 -6.27
C ILE A 71 9.80 -2.85 -7.47
N PHE A 72 8.99 -1.81 -7.69
CA PHE A 72 8.08 -1.73 -8.84
C PHE A 72 8.84 -1.79 -10.17
N ARG A 73 9.93 -1.03 -10.32
CA ARG A 73 10.78 -1.11 -11.52
C ARG A 73 11.33 -2.51 -11.74
N THR A 74 11.75 -3.18 -10.66
CA THR A 74 12.31 -4.54 -10.72
C THR A 74 11.27 -5.58 -11.12
N ARG A 75 10.00 -5.36 -10.74
CA ARG A 75 8.83 -6.13 -11.22
C ARG A 75 8.47 -5.84 -12.69
N GLY A 76 9.11 -4.85 -13.31
CA GLY A 76 8.83 -4.40 -14.66
C GLY A 76 7.53 -3.60 -14.77
N GLU A 77 7.13 -2.95 -13.69
CA GLU A 77 6.02 -1.98 -13.67
C GLU A 77 6.50 -0.62 -14.21
N ASN A 78 5.59 0.13 -14.82
CA ASN A 78 5.87 1.48 -15.29
C ASN A 78 5.76 2.45 -14.12
N ILE A 79 6.76 3.30 -13.89
CA ILE A 79 6.69 4.33 -12.85
C ILE A 79 5.91 5.53 -13.41
N LEU A 80 4.84 5.89 -12.72
CA LEU A 80 4.02 7.04 -13.08
C LEU A 80 4.59 8.31 -12.47
N SER A 81 4.29 9.46 -13.08
CA SER A 81 4.58 10.75 -12.47
C SER A 81 3.64 10.98 -11.27
N PRO A 82 4.12 11.57 -10.16
CA PRO A 82 3.27 11.82 -8.99
C PRO A 82 2.13 12.84 -9.26
N GLY A 83 2.20 13.60 -10.36
CA GLY A 83 1.15 14.53 -10.80
C GLY A 83 0.17 13.95 -11.83
N ALA A 84 0.40 12.73 -12.35
CA ALA A 84 -0.42 12.08 -13.39
C ALA A 84 -1.73 11.51 -12.81
N LYS A 85 -2.58 12.39 -12.27
CA LYS A 85 -3.79 12.03 -11.52
C LYS A 85 -5.08 12.08 -12.34
N GLN A 86 -4.98 12.37 -13.63
CA GLN A 86 -6.15 12.48 -14.50
C GLN A 86 -6.94 11.17 -14.51
N GLY A 87 -8.26 11.27 -14.32
CA GLY A 87 -9.15 10.11 -14.24
C GLY A 87 -9.03 9.28 -12.95
N PHE A 88 -8.23 9.71 -11.97
CA PHE A 88 -8.11 9.06 -10.66
C PHE A 88 -8.79 9.89 -9.57
N VAL A 89 -9.04 9.25 -8.42
CA VAL A 89 -9.44 9.96 -7.19
C VAL A 89 -8.43 11.09 -6.92
N PRO A 90 -8.84 12.36 -6.75
CA PRO A 90 -7.92 13.50 -6.72
C PRO A 90 -6.97 13.53 -5.51
N LEU A 91 -7.14 12.59 -4.58
CA LEU A 91 -6.38 12.46 -3.35
C LEU A 91 -5.16 11.53 -3.46
N VAL A 92 -4.96 10.89 -4.61
CA VAL A 92 -3.86 9.92 -4.80
C VAL A 92 -2.60 10.56 -5.35
N ILE A 93 -1.46 9.92 -5.06
CA ILE A 93 -0.15 10.21 -5.65
C ILE A 93 0.29 8.91 -6.35
N PRO A 94 0.12 8.81 -7.68
CA PRO A 94 0.48 7.61 -8.43
C PRO A 94 1.95 7.23 -8.20
N LEU A 95 2.23 5.92 -8.12
CA LEU A 95 3.58 5.39 -7.98
C LEU A 95 3.96 4.52 -9.18
N SER A 96 3.11 3.55 -9.50
CA SER A 96 3.36 2.60 -10.59
C SER A 96 2.09 2.10 -11.25
N GLU A 97 2.24 1.62 -12.46
CA GLU A 97 1.24 0.89 -13.22
C GLU A 97 1.79 -0.49 -13.60
N SER A 98 1.04 -1.53 -13.24
CA SER A 98 1.36 -2.90 -13.59
C SER A 98 1.05 -3.18 -15.07
N LYS A 99 1.53 -4.32 -15.59
CA LYS A 99 1.22 -4.75 -16.96
C LYS A 99 -0.27 -5.00 -17.21
N SER A 100 -1.06 -5.22 -16.16
CA SER A 100 -2.52 -5.36 -16.25
C SER A 100 -3.26 -4.02 -16.23
N GLY A 101 -2.53 -2.89 -16.16
CA GLY A 101 -3.13 -1.55 -16.01
C GLY A 101 -3.56 -1.23 -14.59
N THR A 102 -3.13 -2.02 -13.59
CA THR A 102 -3.43 -1.76 -12.19
C THR A 102 -2.51 -0.67 -11.67
N VAL A 103 -3.07 0.40 -11.11
CA VAL A 103 -2.31 1.52 -10.59
C VAL A 103 -2.15 1.42 -9.08
N THR A 104 -0.91 1.44 -8.60
CA THR A 104 -0.58 1.57 -7.18
C THR A 104 -0.21 3.01 -6.86
N ALA A 105 -0.73 3.55 -5.75
CA ALA A 105 -0.56 4.94 -5.36
C ALA A 105 -0.38 5.10 -3.84
N LEU A 106 0.08 6.27 -3.41
CA LEU A 106 -0.10 6.74 -2.03
C LEU A 106 -1.40 7.52 -1.93
N LEU A 107 -2.08 7.43 -0.79
CA LEU A 107 -3.27 8.24 -0.51
C LEU A 107 -2.91 9.40 0.42
N ARG A 108 -3.09 10.64 -0.05
CA ARG A 108 -3.04 11.83 0.81
C ARG A 108 -4.42 12.06 1.41
N TRP A 109 -4.66 11.49 2.58
CA TRP A 109 -5.92 11.71 3.29
C TRP A 109 -6.09 13.21 3.61
N PRO A 110 -7.21 13.86 3.25
CA PRO A 110 -7.34 15.31 3.34
C PRO A 110 -7.23 15.81 4.79
N THR A 111 -7.90 15.12 5.70
CA THR A 111 -7.97 15.45 7.13
C THR A 111 -7.17 14.47 7.99
N ALA A 112 -5.99 14.05 7.50
CA ALA A 112 -5.15 13.07 8.19
C ALA A 112 -4.84 13.53 9.63
N PRO A 113 -5.14 12.72 10.67
CA PRO A 113 -4.77 13.05 12.03
C PRO A 113 -3.24 13.02 12.20
N PRO A 114 -2.68 13.73 13.19
CA PRO A 114 -1.26 13.69 13.47
C PRO A 114 -0.74 12.26 13.67
N GLY A 115 0.33 11.90 12.97
CA GLY A 115 0.93 10.58 13.03
C GLY A 115 0.30 9.53 12.10
N MET A 116 -0.77 9.85 11.36
CA MET A 116 -1.24 8.99 10.27
C MET A 116 -0.27 9.10 9.08
N GLU A 117 0.41 8.00 8.78
CA GLU A 117 1.22 7.87 7.57
C GLU A 117 0.35 7.73 6.33
N MET A 118 0.91 8.05 5.16
CA MET A 118 0.20 7.86 3.89
C MET A 118 0.08 6.37 3.57
N PRO A 119 -1.14 5.82 3.45
CA PRO A 119 -1.31 4.42 3.10
C PRO A 119 -1.01 4.18 1.63
N VAL A 120 -0.64 2.94 1.33
CA VAL A 120 -0.51 2.43 -0.04
C VAL A 120 -1.86 1.88 -0.46
N VAL A 121 -2.33 2.32 -1.62
CA VAL A 121 -3.64 1.96 -2.17
C VAL A 121 -3.52 1.50 -3.61
N GLU A 122 -4.45 0.66 -4.03
CA GLU A 122 -4.74 0.37 -5.43
C GLU A 122 -5.85 1.31 -5.91
N VAL A 123 -5.67 1.91 -7.08
CA VAL A 123 -6.64 2.84 -7.67
C VAL A 123 -7.61 2.06 -8.56
N HIS A 124 -8.90 2.26 -8.33
CA HIS A 124 -9.98 1.68 -9.10
C HIS A 124 -10.91 2.75 -9.64
N GLN A 125 -11.73 2.37 -10.62
CA GLN A 125 -12.70 3.26 -11.26
C GLN A 125 -13.63 3.96 -10.26
N HIS A 126 -14.10 3.25 -9.23
CA HIS A 126 -15.02 3.73 -8.21
C HIS A 126 -14.34 4.02 -6.87
N GLY A 127 -13.04 4.33 -6.85
CA GLY A 127 -12.34 4.72 -5.64
C GLY A 127 -11.00 4.02 -5.43
N VAL A 128 -10.67 3.71 -4.18
CA VAL A 128 -9.38 3.10 -3.82
C VAL A 128 -9.54 1.89 -2.91
N TRP A 129 -8.61 0.95 -3.04
CA TRP A 129 -8.52 -0.23 -2.17
C TRP A 129 -7.26 -0.12 -1.32
N LEU A 130 -7.42 -0.27 -0.01
CA LEU A 130 -6.30 -0.19 0.91
C LEU A 130 -5.41 -1.44 0.81
N MET A 131 -4.15 -1.25 0.43
CA MET A 131 -3.18 -2.34 0.31
C MET A 131 -2.33 -2.47 1.56
N ALA A 132 -1.91 -1.35 2.16
CA ALA A 132 -1.15 -1.31 3.41
C ALA A 132 -1.30 0.05 4.10
N LYS A 133 -1.09 0.09 5.41
CA LYS A 133 -1.21 1.34 6.19
C LYS A 133 -0.11 2.35 5.91
N ASN A 134 1.04 1.88 5.44
CA ASN A 134 2.19 2.70 5.07
C ASN A 134 3.10 1.93 4.10
N VAL A 135 4.12 2.62 3.60
CA VAL A 135 5.11 2.09 2.65
C VAL A 135 5.91 0.93 3.26
N ASP A 136 6.34 1.06 4.51
CA ASP A 136 7.17 0.06 5.19
C ASP A 136 6.45 -1.29 5.34
N GLN A 137 5.18 -1.24 5.77
CA GLN A 137 4.33 -2.43 5.88
C GLN A 137 4.12 -3.10 4.52
N TYR A 138 3.99 -2.32 3.45
CA TYR A 138 3.84 -2.84 2.09
C TYR A 138 5.14 -3.49 1.57
N ILE A 139 6.30 -2.84 1.77
CA ILE A 139 7.60 -3.42 1.41
C ILE A 139 7.84 -4.72 2.18
N HIS A 140 7.62 -4.73 3.50
CA HIS A 140 7.82 -5.91 4.33
C HIS A 140 6.95 -7.08 3.82
N ARG A 141 5.68 -6.83 3.52
CA ARG A 141 4.80 -7.83 2.91
C ARG A 141 5.37 -8.39 1.60
N ILE A 142 5.80 -7.52 0.69
CA ILE A 142 6.38 -7.92 -0.59
C ILE A 142 7.57 -8.87 -0.39
N LEU A 143 8.47 -8.53 0.53
CA LEU A 143 9.66 -9.33 0.80
C LEU A 143 9.31 -10.69 1.43
N VAL A 144 8.34 -10.74 2.33
CA VAL A 144 7.83 -12.00 2.91
C VAL A 144 7.18 -12.88 1.86
N GLU A 145 6.36 -12.31 0.97
CA GLU A 145 5.70 -13.08 -0.09
C GLU A 145 6.72 -13.60 -1.12
N GLU A 146 7.77 -12.83 -1.43
CA GLU A 146 8.89 -13.30 -2.26
C GLU A 146 9.67 -14.44 -1.58
N ASP A 147 9.93 -14.33 -0.27
CA ASP A 147 10.60 -15.38 0.52
C ASP A 147 9.74 -16.65 0.63
N ALA A 148 8.45 -16.52 0.91
CA ALA A 148 7.55 -17.68 0.93
C ALA A 148 7.42 -18.36 -0.45
N GLY A 149 7.63 -17.61 -1.54
CA GLY A 149 7.54 -18.05 -2.92
C GLY A 149 8.81 -18.71 -3.50
N PHE A 150 9.85 -18.96 -2.70
CA PHE A 150 11.16 -19.55 -3.09
C PHE A 150 11.03 -20.92 -3.83
N PHE A 151 10.60 -20.90 -5.10
CA PHE A 151 10.60 -22.05 -6.03
C PHE A 151 10.96 -21.68 -7.49
N GLN A 152 11.30 -20.43 -7.82
CA GLN A 152 11.75 -20.02 -9.18
C GLN A 152 12.95 -19.05 -9.16
N GLU A 153 13.78 -19.13 -10.21
CA GLU A 153 15.11 -18.50 -10.42
C GLU A 153 15.19 -16.95 -10.36
N SER A 154 14.15 -16.24 -9.89
CA SER A 154 14.15 -14.78 -9.71
C SER A 154 14.62 -14.33 -8.33
N SER A 155 14.97 -15.29 -7.47
CA SER A 155 15.21 -15.09 -6.05
C SER A 155 16.31 -14.08 -5.73
N GLY A 156 15.93 -12.97 -5.08
CA GLY A 156 16.85 -11.96 -4.55
C GLY A 156 16.75 -10.60 -5.24
N ARG A 157 16.11 -10.51 -6.42
CA ARG A 157 16.06 -9.24 -7.17
C ARG A 157 15.29 -8.14 -6.44
N LEU A 158 14.15 -8.42 -5.78
CA LEU A 158 13.43 -7.36 -5.07
C LEU A 158 14.09 -7.01 -3.74
N TYR A 159 14.74 -8.00 -3.09
CA TYR A 159 15.58 -7.74 -1.92
C TYR A 159 16.76 -6.81 -2.28
N ASP A 160 17.47 -7.09 -3.39
CA ASP A 160 18.55 -6.25 -3.91
C ASP A 160 18.07 -4.86 -4.35
N ALA A 161 16.80 -4.74 -4.75
CA ALA A 161 16.17 -3.45 -5.07
C ALA A 161 15.85 -2.60 -3.83
N SER A 162 15.92 -3.19 -2.64
CA SER A 162 15.56 -2.59 -1.36
C SER A 162 16.64 -2.74 -0.27
N PRO A 163 17.92 -2.47 -0.56
CA PRO A 163 19.05 -2.85 0.29
C PRO A 163 19.05 -2.19 1.67
N GLY A 164 18.36 -1.05 1.86
CA GLY A 164 18.17 -0.42 3.18
C GLY A 164 16.92 -0.88 3.94
N ALA A 165 15.92 -1.42 3.24
CA ALA A 165 14.72 -1.97 3.86
C ALA A 165 14.89 -3.47 4.21
N GLY A 166 15.67 -4.22 3.44
CA GLY A 166 15.99 -5.62 3.72
C GLY A 166 16.83 -5.87 4.99
N GLU A 167 17.47 -4.83 5.55
CA GLU A 167 18.16 -4.97 6.85
C GLU A 167 17.31 -4.51 8.04
N LYS A 168 16.38 -3.57 7.82
CA LYS A 168 15.52 -2.97 8.86
C LYS A 168 14.15 -3.63 8.98
N LEU A 169 13.52 -3.97 7.86
CA LEU A 169 12.12 -4.43 7.81
C LEU A 169 12.00 -5.95 7.80
N TYR A 170 12.83 -6.65 7.03
CA TYR A 170 12.70 -8.11 6.86
C TYR A 170 14.00 -8.77 6.39
N ARG A 171 14.44 -9.86 7.04
CA ARG A 171 15.61 -10.63 6.58
C ARG A 171 15.16 -11.86 5.81
N ILE A 172 15.84 -12.14 4.69
CA ILE A 172 15.62 -13.38 3.91
C ILE A 172 15.75 -14.60 4.83
N GLY A 173 14.79 -15.50 4.75
CA GLY A 173 14.70 -16.71 5.57
C GLY A 173 13.93 -16.55 6.88
N ASP A 174 13.57 -15.33 7.31
CA ASP A 174 12.83 -15.10 8.55
C ASP A 174 11.44 -15.80 8.52
N PHE A 175 10.84 -15.99 7.33
CA PHE A 175 9.59 -16.73 7.21
C PHE A 175 9.80 -18.21 7.57
N VAL A 176 10.79 -18.86 6.96
CA VAL A 176 11.13 -20.27 7.22
C VAL A 176 11.58 -20.47 8.68
N GLU A 177 12.41 -19.57 9.21
CA GLU A 177 12.90 -19.65 10.59
C GLU A 177 11.76 -19.56 11.61
N SER A 178 10.70 -18.79 11.31
CA SER A 178 9.56 -18.62 12.21
C SER A 178 8.72 -19.88 12.46
N GLN A 179 8.89 -20.94 11.64
CA GLN A 179 8.09 -22.16 11.65
C GLN A 179 6.58 -21.96 11.38
N ILE A 180 6.16 -20.75 10.98
CA ILE A 180 4.79 -20.48 10.55
C ILE A 180 4.63 -20.96 9.11
N LYS A 181 3.78 -21.97 8.90
CA LYS A 181 3.61 -22.59 7.56
C LYS A 181 2.77 -21.77 6.59
N ASP A 182 1.87 -20.93 7.11
CA ASP A 182 0.94 -20.14 6.31
C ASP A 182 1.42 -18.69 6.24
N VAL A 183 1.70 -18.21 5.03
CA VAL A 183 2.18 -16.85 4.77
C VAL A 183 1.20 -15.80 5.30
N ASP A 184 -0.11 -16.04 5.20
CA ASP A 184 -1.12 -15.09 5.70
C ASP A 184 -1.08 -15.00 7.23
N ILE A 185 -0.86 -16.13 7.91
CA ILE A 185 -0.68 -16.14 9.37
C ILE A 185 0.60 -15.41 9.76
N TYR A 186 1.68 -15.56 8.99
CA TYR A 186 2.92 -14.83 9.23
C TYR A 186 2.69 -13.32 9.07
N LEU A 187 2.11 -12.89 7.95
CA LEU A 187 1.82 -11.49 7.66
C LEU A 187 1.02 -10.84 8.80
N LEU A 188 -0.10 -11.46 9.21
CA LEU A 188 -0.94 -10.92 10.27
C LEU A 188 -0.26 -10.87 11.65
N LYS A 189 0.69 -11.77 11.93
CA LYS A 189 1.38 -11.84 13.23
C LYS A 189 2.66 -11.03 13.31
N LYS A 190 3.41 -10.93 12.21
CA LYS A 190 4.79 -10.41 12.18
C LYS A 190 4.91 -9.08 11.44
N VAL A 191 4.00 -8.80 10.50
CA VAL A 191 4.07 -7.61 9.66
C VAL A 191 3.00 -6.61 10.05
N GLY A 192 1.73 -7.03 10.00
CA GLY A 192 0.60 -6.20 10.37
C GLY A 192 -0.70 -6.65 9.71
N LEU A 193 -1.75 -5.85 9.87
CA LEU A 193 -3.06 -6.15 9.31
C LEU A 193 -3.16 -5.63 7.87
N PHE A 194 -3.67 -6.49 6.99
CA PHE A 194 -3.92 -6.18 5.58
C PHE A 194 -5.36 -6.54 5.24
N PRO A 195 -6.13 -5.64 4.60
CA PRO A 195 -7.50 -5.88 4.15
C PRO A 195 -7.68 -7.23 3.44
N ASP A 196 -6.98 -7.44 2.34
CA ASP A 196 -7.10 -8.63 1.49
C ASP A 196 -6.68 -9.92 2.20
N VAL A 197 -5.67 -9.89 3.09
CA VAL A 197 -5.27 -11.06 3.89
C VAL A 197 -6.39 -11.48 4.85
N ILE A 198 -7.07 -10.52 5.47
CA ILE A 198 -8.22 -10.79 6.34
C ILE A 198 -9.39 -11.34 5.52
N GLU A 199 -9.69 -10.72 4.37
CA GLU A 199 -10.74 -11.18 3.45
C GLU A 199 -10.49 -12.60 2.93
N ARG A 200 -9.24 -12.92 2.53
CA ARG A 200 -8.83 -14.29 2.16
C ARG A 200 -9.06 -15.28 3.28
N LYS A 201 -8.76 -14.91 4.53
CA LYS A 201 -8.97 -15.79 5.69
C LYS A 201 -10.47 -16.05 5.93
N VAL A 202 -11.33 -15.05 5.71
CA VAL A 202 -12.78 -15.22 5.75
C VAL A 202 -13.25 -16.15 4.63
N ALA A 203 -12.77 -15.95 3.40
CA ALA A 203 -13.11 -16.80 2.27
C ALA A 203 -12.77 -18.27 2.53
N ARG A 204 -11.56 -18.57 3.04
CA ARG A 204 -11.16 -19.95 3.41
C ARG A 204 -12.08 -20.56 4.47
N HIS A 205 -12.49 -19.78 5.47
CA HIS A 205 -13.43 -20.26 6.49
C HIS A 205 -14.79 -20.61 5.89
N LEU A 206 -15.30 -19.78 4.98
CA LEU A 206 -16.55 -20.06 4.25
C LEU A 206 -16.42 -21.31 3.35
N GLU A 207 -15.32 -21.45 2.61
CA GLU A 207 -15.05 -22.62 1.76
C GLU A 207 -15.00 -23.93 2.55
N ASN A 208 -14.49 -23.88 3.78
CA ASN A 208 -14.46 -25.03 4.69
C ASN A 208 -15.78 -25.27 5.44
N GLY A 209 -16.81 -24.45 5.22
CA GLY A 209 -18.08 -24.51 5.95
C GLY A 209 -18.01 -24.03 7.40
N ASP A 210 -16.89 -23.42 7.82
CA ASP A 210 -16.72 -22.84 9.15
C ASP A 210 -17.27 -21.41 9.20
N HIS A 211 -18.61 -21.33 9.19
CA HIS A 211 -19.31 -20.05 9.21
C HIS A 211 -19.05 -19.25 10.49
N VAL A 212 -18.80 -19.91 11.63
CA VAL A 212 -18.52 -19.23 12.91
C VAL A 212 -17.20 -18.48 12.81
N SER A 213 -16.13 -19.15 12.36
CA SER A 213 -14.83 -18.48 12.19
C SER A 213 -14.86 -17.41 11.10
N ALA A 214 -15.64 -17.60 10.04
CA ALA A 214 -15.88 -16.59 9.01
C ALA A 214 -16.50 -15.32 9.62
N LEU A 215 -17.58 -15.47 10.39
CA LEU A 215 -18.27 -14.36 11.07
C LEU A 215 -17.37 -13.64 12.07
N VAL A 216 -16.65 -14.39 12.92
CA VAL A 216 -15.73 -13.81 13.92
C VAL A 216 -14.61 -13.02 13.23
N THR A 217 -14.08 -13.55 12.12
CA THR A 217 -13.02 -12.87 11.36
C THR A 217 -13.56 -11.64 10.61
N GLY A 218 -14.79 -11.71 10.06
CA GLY A 218 -15.46 -10.58 9.44
C GLY A 218 -15.74 -9.44 10.42
N GLU A 219 -16.24 -9.75 11.62
CA GLU A 219 -16.45 -8.77 12.69
C GLU A 219 -15.11 -8.19 13.18
N PHE A 220 -14.07 -9.02 13.30
CA PHE A 220 -12.72 -8.53 13.63
C PHE A 220 -12.25 -7.47 12.62
N TYR A 221 -12.53 -7.66 11.34
CA TYR A 221 -12.13 -6.72 10.29
C TYR A 221 -12.68 -5.30 10.53
N THR A 222 -13.87 -5.17 11.11
CA THR A 222 -14.54 -3.87 11.35
C THR A 222 -14.04 -3.13 12.59
N ARG A 223 -13.09 -3.68 13.39
CA ARG A 223 -12.69 -3.13 14.71
C ARG A 223 -11.69 -1.96 14.63
N GLY A 224 -11.95 -0.98 13.76
CA GLY A 224 -11.19 0.27 13.68
C GLY A 224 -9.73 0.09 13.25
N HIS A 225 -9.39 -1.06 12.63
CA HIS A 225 -8.03 -1.33 12.18
C HIS A 225 -7.62 -0.47 10.99
N PHE A 226 -8.60 0.02 10.21
CA PHE A 226 -8.42 0.81 9.00
C PHE A 226 -9.34 2.04 9.06
N PRO A 227 -8.98 3.05 9.88
CA PRO A 227 -9.85 4.20 10.11
C PRO A 227 -10.12 4.96 8.81
N GLY A 228 -11.37 5.40 8.63
CA GLY A 228 -11.82 6.12 7.44
C GLY A 228 -12.21 5.24 6.24
N PHE A 229 -11.80 3.97 6.20
CA PHE A 229 -12.14 3.08 5.10
C PHE A 229 -13.47 2.35 5.34
N GLY A 230 -14.36 2.40 4.35
CA GLY A 230 -15.65 1.70 4.36
C GLY A 230 -15.58 0.22 4.03
N ARG A 231 -14.55 -0.23 3.29
CA ARG A 231 -14.39 -1.63 2.85
C ARG A 231 -14.56 -2.69 3.97
N PRO A 232 -13.97 -2.53 5.18
CA PRO A 232 -14.18 -3.51 6.24
C PRO A 232 -15.65 -3.76 6.58
N PHE A 233 -16.45 -2.70 6.61
CA PHE A 233 -17.87 -2.77 6.93
C PHE A 233 -18.68 -3.34 5.76
N ALA A 234 -18.37 -2.90 4.53
CA ALA A 234 -19.01 -3.42 3.32
C ALA A 234 -18.77 -4.93 3.17
N PHE A 235 -17.53 -5.38 3.31
CA PHE A 235 -17.18 -6.79 3.25
C PHE A 235 -17.86 -7.60 4.36
N ASN A 236 -17.90 -7.09 5.61
CA ASN A 236 -18.59 -7.79 6.69
C ASN A 236 -20.10 -7.94 6.40
N ALA A 237 -20.73 -6.95 5.77
CA ALA A 237 -22.11 -7.06 5.32
C ALA A 237 -22.29 -8.17 4.26
N GLU A 238 -21.37 -8.28 3.29
CA GLU A 238 -21.37 -9.39 2.32
C GLU A 238 -21.23 -10.76 3.01
N VAL A 239 -20.36 -10.87 4.02
CA VAL A 239 -20.15 -12.12 4.77
C VAL A 239 -21.41 -12.52 5.53
N LEU A 240 -22.04 -11.57 6.24
CA LEU A 240 -23.32 -11.79 6.93
C LEU A 240 -24.40 -12.25 5.95
N LEU A 241 -24.49 -11.62 4.78
CA LEU A 241 -25.45 -11.99 3.75
C LEU A 241 -25.20 -13.42 3.24
N LYS A 242 -23.94 -13.78 2.94
CA LYS A 242 -23.56 -15.12 2.47
C LYS A 242 -23.93 -16.24 3.43
N VAL A 243 -23.93 -15.99 4.75
CA VAL A 243 -24.32 -16.97 5.76
C VAL A 243 -25.80 -16.90 6.17
N GLY A 244 -26.62 -16.10 5.46
CA GLY A 244 -28.07 -16.01 5.67
C GLY A 244 -28.50 -15.08 6.81
N ARG A 245 -27.59 -14.24 7.32
CA ARG A 245 -27.81 -13.28 8.41
C ARG A 245 -28.32 -11.93 7.87
N ASN A 246 -29.43 -11.97 7.14
CA ASN A 246 -29.93 -10.84 6.35
C ASN A 246 -30.20 -9.55 7.14
N PRO A 247 -30.83 -9.58 8.34
CA PRO A 247 -31.05 -8.36 9.12
C PRO A 247 -29.73 -7.72 9.56
N GLU A 248 -28.76 -8.52 10.01
CA GLU A 248 -27.45 -8.00 10.42
C GLU A 248 -26.64 -7.51 9.22
N ALA A 249 -26.72 -8.19 8.08
CA ALA A 249 -26.09 -7.75 6.84
C ALA A 249 -26.60 -6.36 6.42
N LYS A 250 -27.92 -6.15 6.49
CA LYS A 250 -28.56 -4.86 6.19
C LYS A 250 -28.05 -3.75 7.10
N ASP A 251 -28.00 -3.99 8.41
CA ASP A 251 -27.51 -2.99 9.38
C ASP A 251 -26.01 -2.71 9.20
N ALA A 252 -25.21 -3.73 8.89
CA ALA A 252 -23.79 -3.57 8.59
C ALA A 252 -23.56 -2.76 7.31
N ALA A 253 -24.32 -3.00 6.25
CA ALA A 253 -24.24 -2.25 4.99
C ALA A 253 -24.61 -0.78 5.18
N ARG A 254 -25.66 -0.48 5.95
CA ARG A 254 -26.01 0.90 6.35
C ARG A 254 -24.90 1.57 7.15
N GLY A 255 -24.21 0.81 8.00
CA GLY A 255 -23.01 1.27 8.69
C GLY A 255 -21.87 1.60 7.72
N ALA A 256 -21.63 0.74 6.72
CA ALA A 256 -20.59 0.94 5.72
C ALA A 256 -20.80 2.22 4.91
N LEU A 257 -22.04 2.51 4.51
CA LEU A 257 -22.40 3.69 3.71
C LEU A 257 -22.33 5.03 4.47
N LYS A 258 -22.01 5.00 5.77
CA LYS A 258 -21.61 6.20 6.54
C LYS A 258 -20.14 6.56 6.36
N SER A 259 -19.34 5.66 5.79
CA SER A 259 -17.95 5.93 5.40
C SER A 259 -17.92 6.52 3.99
N PRO A 260 -16.84 7.21 3.58
CA PRO A 260 -16.73 7.74 2.23
C PRO A 260 -16.85 6.62 1.18
N TRP A 261 -17.72 6.83 0.19
CA TRP A 261 -18.13 5.80 -0.78
C TRP A 261 -16.98 5.37 -1.69
N TRP A 262 -16.03 6.26 -1.94
CA TRP A 262 -14.77 5.97 -2.66
C TRP A 262 -13.79 5.07 -1.88
N THR A 263 -14.13 4.64 -0.67
CA THR A 263 -13.33 3.71 0.16
C THR A 263 -14.02 2.37 0.43
N LEU A 264 -15.18 2.11 -0.19
CA LEU A 264 -15.97 0.89 0.02
C LEU A 264 -15.31 -0.36 -0.57
N GLY A 265 -14.31 -0.18 -1.44
CA GLY A 265 -13.67 -1.26 -2.20
C GLY A 265 -14.61 -2.00 -3.16
N CYS A 266 -15.74 -1.38 -3.52
CA CYS A 266 -16.74 -1.88 -4.45
C CYS A 266 -17.63 -0.71 -4.91
N LYS A 267 -18.57 -0.97 -5.82
CA LYS A 267 -19.54 0.06 -6.25
C LYS A 267 -20.51 0.37 -5.12
N TYR A 268 -20.90 1.63 -4.98
CA TYR A 268 -21.93 2.07 -4.04
C TYR A 268 -23.19 1.19 -4.10
N GLN A 269 -23.68 0.92 -5.30
CA GLN A 269 -24.93 0.16 -5.53
C GLN A 269 -24.88 -1.23 -4.90
N GLN A 270 -23.73 -1.91 -4.91
CA GLN A 270 -23.60 -3.24 -4.32
C GLN A 270 -23.84 -3.22 -2.80
N VAL A 271 -23.42 -2.15 -2.13
CA VAL A 271 -23.65 -1.99 -0.68
C VAL A 271 -25.05 -1.45 -0.41
N ALA A 272 -25.55 -0.53 -1.24
CA ALA A 272 -26.90 0.02 -1.14
C ALA A 272 -27.99 -1.05 -1.29
N GLU A 273 -27.79 -2.01 -2.20
CA GLU A 273 -28.68 -3.18 -2.38
C GLU A 273 -28.79 -4.00 -1.08
N ILE A 274 -27.68 -4.27 -0.40
CA ILE A 274 -27.68 -4.98 0.89
C ILE A 274 -28.36 -4.13 1.98
N ALA A 275 -28.09 -2.82 1.98
CA ALA A 275 -28.68 -1.85 2.91
C ALA A 275 -30.20 -1.65 2.70
N GLN A 276 -30.72 -2.08 1.55
CA GLN A 276 -32.06 -1.77 1.05
C GLN A 276 -32.30 -0.26 1.07
N TRP A 277 -31.35 0.47 0.48
CA TRP A 277 -31.47 1.88 0.19
C TRP A 277 -31.74 2.08 -1.29
N ASP A 278 -32.74 2.91 -1.57
CA ASP A 278 -32.99 3.43 -2.91
C ASP A 278 -32.08 4.63 -3.17
N ASP A 279 -32.22 5.25 -4.33
CA ASP A 279 -31.41 6.40 -4.76
C ASP A 279 -31.61 7.66 -3.90
N GLU A 280 -32.51 7.64 -2.90
CA GLU A 280 -32.77 8.74 -1.98
C GLU A 280 -31.50 9.32 -1.33
N GLN A 281 -30.51 8.47 -1.04
CA GLN A 281 -29.25 8.94 -0.47
C GLN A 281 -28.38 9.69 -1.48
N ILE A 282 -28.38 9.24 -2.74
CA ILE A 282 -27.70 9.95 -3.83
C ILE A 282 -28.38 11.30 -4.05
N GLU A 283 -29.71 11.33 -4.10
CA GLU A 283 -30.48 12.55 -4.29
C GLU A 283 -30.31 13.52 -3.11
N TYR A 284 -30.23 13.02 -1.88
CA TYR A 284 -29.90 13.82 -0.70
C TYR A 284 -28.51 14.48 -0.84
N ILE A 285 -27.50 13.72 -1.26
CA ILE A 285 -26.14 14.27 -1.45
C ILE A 285 -26.13 15.31 -2.58
N LYS A 286 -26.84 15.04 -3.69
CA LYS A 286 -27.01 16.00 -4.79
C LYS A 286 -27.66 17.30 -4.33
N GLU A 287 -28.70 17.22 -3.50
CA GLU A 287 -29.32 18.41 -2.89
C GLU A 287 -28.31 19.15 -2.01
N LYS A 288 -27.53 18.43 -1.20
CA LYS A 288 -26.56 19.04 -0.27
C LYS A 288 -25.42 19.79 -0.94
N VAL A 289 -25.01 19.41 -2.15
CA VAL A 289 -23.97 20.12 -2.90
C VAL A 289 -24.49 21.38 -3.63
N THR A 290 -25.81 21.60 -3.68
CA THR A 290 -26.39 22.83 -4.24
C THR A 290 -26.18 24.04 -3.33
N GLU A 291 -26.30 25.25 -3.89
CA GLU A 291 -26.23 26.48 -3.09
C GLU A 291 -27.37 26.54 -2.06
N GLU A 292 -28.58 26.12 -2.43
CA GLU A 292 -29.72 26.04 -1.52
C GLU A 292 -29.44 25.09 -0.35
N GLY A 293 -28.84 23.92 -0.63
CA GLY A 293 -28.43 22.94 0.37
C GLY A 293 -27.41 23.48 1.37
N LYS A 294 -26.42 24.23 0.88
CA LYS A 294 -25.42 24.92 1.71
C LYS A 294 -26.04 25.99 2.60
N GLN A 295 -26.90 26.85 2.02
CA GLN A 295 -27.59 27.90 2.77
C GLN A 295 -28.51 27.32 3.86
N GLU A 296 -29.13 26.17 3.60
CA GLU A 296 -29.92 25.45 4.60
C GLU A 296 -29.06 25.00 5.79
N ASP A 297 -27.90 24.42 5.52
CA ASP A 297 -26.96 23.93 6.54
C ASP A 297 -26.38 25.09 7.38
N LEU A 298 -26.07 26.22 6.75
CA LEU A 298 -25.65 27.45 7.45
C LEU A 298 -26.76 28.00 8.34
N LYS A 299 -28.01 28.03 7.86
CA LYS A 299 -29.18 28.46 8.67
C LYS A 299 -29.43 27.54 9.86
N LYS A 300 -29.09 26.25 9.74
CA LYS A 300 -29.12 25.28 10.85
C LYS A 300 -27.96 25.47 11.85
N GLY A 301 -27.05 26.42 11.59
CA GLY A 301 -25.96 26.78 12.49
C GLY A 301 -24.68 25.95 12.29
N LYS A 302 -24.51 25.24 11.16
CA LYS A 302 -23.23 24.62 10.85
C LYS A 302 -22.19 25.70 10.54
N GLU A 303 -20.95 25.49 10.99
CA GLU A 303 -19.84 26.37 10.69
C GLU A 303 -19.51 26.36 9.19
N PRO A 304 -19.20 27.51 8.55
CA PRO A 304 -18.92 27.58 7.12
C PRO A 304 -17.80 26.64 6.65
N MET A 305 -16.74 26.51 7.46
CA MET A 305 -15.63 25.59 7.19
C MET A 305 -16.11 24.13 7.16
N GLN A 306 -17.01 23.74 8.06
CA GLN A 306 -17.55 22.38 8.08
C GLN A 306 -18.49 22.14 6.89
N VAL A 307 -19.29 23.12 6.49
CA VAL A 307 -20.15 23.02 5.31
C VAL A 307 -19.31 22.78 4.05
N ALA A 308 -18.20 23.51 3.89
CA ALA A 308 -17.29 23.30 2.76
C ALA A 308 -16.62 21.91 2.78
N LEU A 309 -16.24 21.40 3.96
CA LEU A 309 -15.70 20.04 4.08
C LEU A 309 -16.73 18.95 3.79
N ASP A 310 -17.96 19.11 4.27
CA ASP A 310 -19.08 18.21 3.99
C ASP A 310 -19.34 18.18 2.48
N GLU A 311 -19.36 19.34 1.81
CA GLU A 311 -19.51 19.43 0.36
C GLU A 311 -18.39 18.72 -0.40
N ALA A 312 -17.12 18.92 0.00
CA ALA A 312 -15.99 18.22 -0.62
C ALA A 312 -16.13 16.69 -0.49
N ALA A 313 -16.57 16.20 0.67
CA ALA A 313 -16.81 14.78 0.90
C ALA A 313 -17.95 14.24 0.01
N PHE A 314 -19.04 15.00 -0.09
CA PHE A 314 -20.17 14.68 -0.96
C PHE A 314 -19.80 14.63 -2.44
N LEU A 315 -18.98 15.56 -2.92
CA LEU A 315 -18.50 15.57 -4.31
C LEU A 315 -17.61 14.36 -4.60
N LEU A 316 -16.74 13.96 -3.68
CA LEU A 316 -15.94 12.73 -3.82
C LEU A 316 -16.82 11.47 -3.88
N ASP A 317 -17.88 11.42 -3.08
CA ASP A 317 -18.82 10.30 -3.06
C ASP A 317 -19.66 10.22 -4.34
N LEU A 318 -20.12 11.36 -4.88
CA LEU A 318 -20.82 11.42 -6.17
C LEU A 318 -19.89 11.02 -7.33
N ALA A 319 -18.67 11.55 -7.37
CA ALA A 319 -17.66 11.19 -8.36
C ALA A 319 -17.36 9.68 -8.36
N SER A 320 -17.36 9.05 -7.17
CA SER A 320 -17.23 7.60 -7.00
C SER A 320 -18.38 6.83 -7.64
N VAL A 321 -19.62 7.27 -7.42
CA VAL A 321 -20.84 6.65 -7.97
C VAL A 321 -20.82 6.73 -9.49
N GLU A 322 -20.48 7.89 -10.03
CA GLU A 322 -20.49 8.18 -11.47
C GLU A 322 -19.24 7.67 -12.20
N ALA A 323 -18.20 7.28 -11.45
CA ALA A 323 -16.87 6.97 -11.98
C ALA A 323 -16.26 8.10 -12.82
N ASN A 324 -16.51 9.34 -12.39
CA ASN A 324 -16.09 10.54 -13.08
C ASN A 324 -15.43 11.52 -12.11
N TRP A 325 -14.11 11.46 -12.02
CA TRP A 325 -13.34 12.27 -11.08
C TRP A 325 -13.06 13.67 -11.61
N ASP A 326 -12.69 13.78 -12.88
CA ASP A 326 -12.12 15.00 -13.46
C ASP A 326 -13.07 16.21 -13.38
N ASP A 327 -14.38 15.98 -13.58
CA ASP A 327 -15.40 17.05 -13.59
C ASP A 327 -15.62 17.70 -12.22
N THR A 328 -15.20 17.03 -11.13
CA THR A 328 -15.42 17.51 -9.75
C THR A 328 -14.17 18.12 -9.13
N VAL A 329 -12.98 17.96 -9.75
CA VAL A 329 -11.68 18.35 -9.18
C VAL A 329 -11.62 19.82 -8.80
N GLU A 330 -12.09 20.71 -9.68
CA GLU A 330 -12.04 22.17 -9.44
C GLU A 330 -12.90 22.55 -8.22
N ARG A 331 -14.15 22.07 -8.18
CA ARG A 331 -15.05 22.37 -7.05
C ARG A 331 -14.57 21.75 -5.74
N ILE A 332 -14.05 20.52 -5.76
CA ILE A 332 -13.46 19.90 -4.56
C ILE A 332 -12.30 20.75 -4.02
N ALA A 333 -11.45 21.27 -4.90
CA ALA A 333 -10.36 22.15 -4.47
C ALA A 333 -10.85 23.48 -3.90
N GLU A 334 -11.87 24.09 -4.51
CA GLU A 334 -12.52 25.30 -3.98
C GLU A 334 -13.05 25.06 -2.57
N CYS A 335 -13.78 23.96 -2.34
CA CYS A 335 -14.28 23.58 -1.02
C CYS A 335 -13.15 23.44 0.01
N PHE A 336 -12.02 22.81 -0.34
CA PHE A 336 -10.86 22.77 0.55
C PHE A 336 -10.27 24.16 0.80
N GLY A 337 -10.27 25.04 -0.20
CA GLY A 337 -9.85 26.43 -0.04
C GLY A 337 -10.76 27.24 0.89
N GLU A 338 -12.08 27.11 0.74
CA GLU A 338 -13.11 27.71 1.60
C GLU A 338 -13.01 27.20 3.05
N ALA A 339 -12.61 25.93 3.21
CA ALA A 339 -12.30 25.33 4.51
C ALA A 339 -10.93 25.73 5.08
N GLY A 340 -10.16 26.62 4.42
CA GLY A 340 -8.83 27.04 4.86
C GLY A 340 -7.72 26.00 4.66
N MET A 341 -8.00 24.91 3.95
CA MET A 341 -7.04 23.83 3.63
C MET A 341 -6.34 24.09 2.28
N HIS A 342 -5.71 25.25 2.14
CA HIS A 342 -5.11 25.70 0.87
C HIS A 342 -4.06 24.74 0.31
N ASP A 343 -3.30 24.06 1.16
CA ASP A 343 -2.31 23.06 0.73
C ASP A 343 -2.94 21.79 0.13
N ILE A 344 -4.17 21.44 0.56
CA ILE A 344 -4.95 20.36 -0.03
C ILE A 344 -5.54 20.81 -1.36
N ALA A 345 -6.14 22.02 -1.40
CA ALA A 345 -6.67 22.60 -2.62
C ALA A 345 -5.62 22.66 -3.74
N LYS A 346 -4.42 23.20 -3.44
CA LYS A 346 -3.29 23.26 -4.37
C LYS A 346 -2.88 21.88 -4.87
N PHE A 347 -2.86 20.90 -3.98
CA PHE A 347 -2.53 19.54 -4.36
C PHE A 347 -3.59 18.93 -5.27
N VAL A 348 -4.87 19.05 -4.94
CA VAL A 348 -5.99 18.54 -5.77
C VAL A 348 -5.92 19.11 -7.19
N LEU A 349 -5.69 20.42 -7.32
CA LEU A 349 -5.59 21.10 -8.63
C LEU A 349 -4.32 20.77 -9.42
N TYR A 350 -3.29 20.22 -8.80
CA TYR A 350 -2.04 19.96 -9.50
C TYR A 350 -2.23 18.92 -10.60
N LYS A 351 -1.81 19.28 -11.81
CA LYS A 351 -1.74 18.44 -13.00
C LYS A 351 -0.34 18.62 -13.64
N ASP A 352 0.22 17.55 -14.19
CA ASP A 352 1.49 17.57 -14.93
C ASP A 352 1.39 18.28 -16.28
#